data_AF-T0ETV2-F1
#
_entry.id   AF-T0ETV2-F1
#
_cell.length_a   1.000
_cell.length_b   1.000
_cell.length_c   1.000
_cell.angle_alpha   90.00
_cell.angle_beta   90.00
_cell.angle_gamma   90.00
#
_symmetry.space_group_name_H-M   'P 1'
#
loop_
_entity.id
_entity.type
_entity.pdbx_description
1 polymer ?
#
loop_
_entity_poly.entity_id
_entity_poly.type
_entity_poly.pdbx_seq_one_letter_code
_entity_poly.pdbx_strand_id
1 'polypeptide(L)'
;MIPTQLNEIAKFLKTNPYHLSQPLQDGRLNSSVNEEEILNAIKHFPIQLPKAREWWDFSFEENDIFYPVNIKTTTTKTADNLNCKLGIYYALCGLLPTFNNEIAWEKYFQKLHKDLGKNTDRDYYFLIINKNDPKDIFINSLKGIQTLQPNGNNLPFQCKWDNNREIIQRDFDGSKNFILSALAKSVTLRANIYLAFKEVFGEFFE
;
A
#
# COMPACT_ATOMS: atom_id res chain seq x y z
N MET A 1 12.81 10.04 -1.56
CA MET A 1 12.49 11.30 -0.84
C MET A 1 10.98 11.46 -0.83
N ILE A 2 10.37 11.91 0.27
CA ILE A 2 8.92 12.19 0.28
C ILE A 2 8.66 13.46 -0.55
N PRO A 3 7.69 13.48 -1.48
CA PRO A 3 7.32 14.67 -2.24
C PRO A 3 6.84 15.83 -1.34
N THR A 4 7.08 17.06 -1.78
CA THR A 4 6.79 18.28 -1.00
C THR A 4 5.33 18.38 -0.64
N GLN A 5 4.44 18.17 -1.62
CA GLN A 5 3.01 18.30 -1.43
C GLN A 5 2.46 17.27 -0.42
N LEU A 6 3.01 16.05 -0.38
CA LEU A 6 2.57 15.05 0.60
C LEU A 6 2.97 15.44 2.03
N ASN A 7 4.15 16.04 2.21
CA ASN A 7 4.55 16.61 3.50
C ASN A 7 3.62 17.75 3.94
N GLU A 8 3.20 18.61 3.00
CA GLU A 8 2.26 19.70 3.28
C GLU A 8 0.88 19.17 3.67
N ILE A 9 0.37 18.15 2.97
CA ILE A 9 -0.88 17.47 3.31
C ILE A 9 -0.82 16.87 4.72
N ALA A 10 0.25 16.13 5.04
CA ALA A 10 0.40 15.55 6.38
C ALA A 10 0.51 16.63 7.46
N LYS A 11 1.24 17.72 7.19
CA LYS A 11 1.34 18.87 8.10
C LYS A 11 -0.02 19.53 8.32
N PHE A 12 -0.78 19.74 7.25
CA PHE A 12 -2.12 20.33 7.31
C PHE A 12 -3.05 19.49 8.20
N LEU A 13 -3.09 18.17 8.00
CA LEU A 13 -3.92 17.29 8.80
C LEU A 13 -3.51 17.27 10.29
N LYS A 14 -2.23 17.43 10.60
CA LYS A 14 -1.76 17.55 12.01
C LYS A 14 -2.25 18.84 12.69
N THR A 15 -2.41 19.92 11.94
CA THR A 15 -2.72 21.25 12.49
C THR A 15 -4.19 21.63 12.41
N ASN A 16 -4.97 20.98 11.55
CA ASN A 16 -6.38 21.31 11.32
C ASN A 16 -7.29 20.18 11.83
N PRO A 17 -8.43 20.51 12.45
CA PRO A 17 -9.35 19.51 12.96
C PRO A 17 -10.04 18.77 11.81
N TYR A 18 -10.10 17.45 11.92
CA TYR A 18 -10.95 16.58 11.12
C TYR A 18 -11.51 15.47 12.02
N HIS A 19 -12.60 14.83 11.61
CA HIS A 19 -13.25 13.79 12.39
C HIS A 19 -13.07 12.43 11.71
N LEU A 20 -12.79 11.40 12.52
CA LEU A 20 -12.78 10.01 12.09
C LEU A 20 -13.99 9.33 12.74
N SER A 21 -15.09 9.23 12.01
CA SER A 21 -16.31 8.64 12.55
C SER A 21 -16.21 7.12 12.70
N GLN A 22 -17.03 6.56 13.59
CA GLN A 22 -17.20 5.11 13.75
C GLN A 22 -18.69 4.74 13.67
N PRO A 23 -19.35 4.99 12.52
CA PRO A 23 -20.79 4.79 12.39
C PRO A 23 -21.21 3.31 12.39
N LEU A 24 -20.27 2.39 12.16
CA LEU A 24 -20.54 0.97 11.95
C LEU A 24 -19.86 0.11 13.02
N GLN A 25 -20.42 -1.08 13.26
CA GLN A 25 -19.81 -2.07 14.16
C GLN A 25 -18.57 -2.73 13.52
N ASP A 26 -18.54 -2.84 12.19
CA ASP A 26 -17.39 -3.38 11.46
C ASP A 26 -16.31 -2.31 11.27
N GLY A 27 -15.17 -2.52 11.94
CA GLY A 27 -14.01 -1.64 11.86
C GLY A 27 -13.42 -1.48 10.45
N ARG A 28 -13.62 -2.45 9.54
CA ARG A 28 -13.18 -2.35 8.14
C ARG A 28 -14.02 -1.35 7.37
N LEU A 29 -15.34 -1.37 7.56
CA LEU A 29 -16.23 -0.40 6.92
C LEU A 29 -15.97 1.01 7.45
N ASN A 30 -15.66 1.14 8.76
CA ASN A 30 -15.24 2.42 9.32
C ASN A 30 -13.94 2.94 8.69
N SER A 31 -12.98 2.07 8.33
CA SER A 31 -11.77 2.52 7.62
C SER A 31 -12.08 3.16 6.27
N SER A 32 -13.04 2.63 5.51
CA SER A 32 -13.47 3.23 4.24
C SER A 32 -14.18 4.57 4.44
N VAL A 33 -15.01 4.71 5.47
CA VAL A 33 -15.63 6.00 5.83
C VAL A 33 -14.55 7.02 6.22
N ASN A 34 -13.59 6.61 7.05
CA ASN A 34 -12.50 7.47 7.49
C ASN A 34 -11.60 7.93 6.33
N GLU A 35 -11.39 7.09 5.33
CA GLU A 35 -10.69 7.47 4.09
C GLU A 35 -11.42 8.61 3.37
N GLU A 36 -12.74 8.49 3.19
CA GLU A 36 -13.57 9.55 2.58
C GLU A 36 -13.55 10.85 3.38
N GLU A 37 -13.58 10.76 4.72
CA GLU A 37 -13.47 11.93 5.61
C GLU A 37 -12.12 12.65 5.43
N ILE A 38 -11.03 11.90 5.33
CA ILE A 38 -9.69 12.45 5.08
C ILE A 38 -9.61 13.08 3.70
N LEU A 39 -10.09 12.40 2.65
CA LEU A 39 -10.12 12.93 1.28
C LEU A 39 -10.91 14.24 1.23
N ASN A 40 -12.05 14.31 1.92
CA ASN A 40 -12.83 15.54 2.05
C ASN A 40 -12.08 16.67 2.76
N ALA A 41 -11.25 16.35 3.76
CA ALA A 41 -10.43 17.34 4.45
C ALA A 41 -9.31 17.90 3.55
N ILE A 42 -8.73 17.08 2.66
CA ILE A 42 -7.58 17.47 1.82
C ILE A 42 -7.95 17.86 0.38
N LYS A 43 -9.22 17.80 -0.03
CA LYS A 43 -9.67 18.08 -1.42
C LYS A 43 -9.37 19.48 -1.96
N HIS A 44 -8.96 20.41 -1.10
CA HIS A 44 -8.55 21.77 -1.49
C HIS A 44 -7.08 21.82 -1.95
N PHE A 45 -6.28 20.78 -1.66
CA PHE A 45 -4.98 20.59 -2.28
C PHE A 45 -5.15 20.21 -3.77
N PRO A 46 -4.15 20.49 -4.63
CA PRO A 46 -4.17 20.08 -6.02
C PRO A 46 -3.92 18.56 -6.14
N ILE A 47 -4.93 17.76 -5.78
CA ILE A 47 -4.92 16.31 -5.85
C ILE A 47 -5.93 15.80 -6.88
N GLN A 48 -5.66 14.62 -7.41
CA GLN A 48 -6.58 13.85 -8.22
C GLN A 48 -7.24 12.79 -7.33
N LEU A 49 -8.58 12.76 -7.36
CA LEU A 49 -9.36 11.71 -6.73
C LEU A 49 -9.55 10.53 -7.71
N PRO A 50 -9.51 9.29 -7.21
CA PRO A 50 -9.57 8.11 -8.06
C PRO A 50 -10.98 7.92 -8.64
N LYS A 51 -11.04 7.22 -9.77
CA LYS A 51 -12.27 6.55 -10.18
C LYS A 51 -12.53 5.34 -9.26
N ALA A 52 -13.73 4.79 -9.29
CA ALA A 52 -14.02 3.59 -8.52
C ALA A 52 -13.02 2.46 -8.84
N ARG A 53 -12.44 1.86 -7.79
CA ARG A 53 -11.50 0.71 -7.83
C ARG A 53 -10.08 1.00 -8.35
N GLU A 54 -9.61 2.24 -8.25
CA GLU A 54 -8.19 2.51 -8.46
C GLU A 54 -7.31 1.93 -7.34
N TRP A 55 -6.01 1.84 -7.62
CA TRP A 55 -5.01 1.24 -6.73
C TRP A 55 -4.32 2.26 -5.81
N TRP A 56 -4.88 3.46 -5.71
CA TRP A 56 -4.48 4.56 -4.86
C TRP A 56 -5.75 5.33 -4.46
N ASP A 57 -5.69 6.01 -3.31
CA ASP A 57 -6.86 6.68 -2.73
C ASP A 57 -6.87 8.16 -3.12
N PHE A 58 -5.69 8.73 -3.38
CA PHE A 58 -5.51 9.96 -4.14
C PHE A 58 -4.14 9.96 -4.81
N SER A 59 -3.96 10.86 -5.78
CA SER A 59 -2.66 11.12 -6.39
C SER A 59 -2.46 12.60 -6.62
N PHE A 60 -1.24 13.00 -6.97
CA PHE A 60 -0.93 14.35 -7.43
C PHE A 60 0.31 14.29 -8.33
N GLU A 61 0.60 15.41 -8.99
CA GLU A 61 1.80 15.55 -9.82
C GLU A 61 2.69 16.66 -9.26
N GLU A 62 3.98 16.37 -9.12
CA GLU A 62 4.99 17.34 -8.71
C GLU A 62 6.22 17.15 -9.63
N ASN A 63 6.61 18.21 -10.34
CA ASN A 63 7.70 18.19 -11.34
C ASN A 63 7.52 17.08 -12.41
N ASP A 64 6.32 16.98 -12.99
CA ASP A 64 5.94 15.97 -14.00
C ASP A 64 6.07 14.51 -13.52
N ILE A 65 6.11 14.29 -12.21
CA ILE A 65 6.12 12.96 -11.59
C ILE A 65 4.77 12.72 -10.93
N PHE A 66 4.15 11.60 -11.28
CA PHE A 66 2.92 11.10 -10.65
C PHE A 66 3.21 10.46 -9.28
N TYR A 67 2.48 10.87 -8.24
CA TYR A 67 2.62 10.34 -6.89
C TYR A 67 1.32 9.66 -6.43
N PRO A 68 1.23 8.32 -6.52
CA PRO A 68 0.11 7.57 -5.96
C PRO A 68 0.24 7.44 -4.44
N VAL A 69 -0.84 7.71 -3.73
CA VAL A 69 -0.90 7.64 -2.27
C VAL A 69 -2.06 6.75 -1.82
N ASN A 70 -1.79 5.87 -0.86
CA ASN A 70 -2.82 5.12 -0.16
C ASN A 70 -2.92 5.60 1.29
N ILE A 71 -4.13 5.87 1.74
CA ILE A 71 -4.47 6.29 3.09
C ILE A 71 -4.64 5.04 3.94
N LYS A 72 -4.00 5.04 5.11
CA LYS A 72 -4.14 3.98 6.11
C LYS A 72 -4.64 4.57 7.41
N THR A 73 -5.92 4.33 7.70
CA THR A 73 -6.52 4.64 8.99
C THR A 73 -6.42 3.41 9.88
N THR A 74 -5.64 3.52 10.96
CA THR A 74 -5.20 2.34 11.73
C THR A 74 -5.00 2.67 13.19
N THR A 75 -5.01 1.66 14.06
CA THR A 75 -4.58 1.83 15.46
C THR A 75 -3.06 1.70 15.63
N THR A 76 -2.33 1.42 14.54
CA THR A 76 -0.88 1.17 14.41
C THR A 76 -0.34 -0.08 15.14
N LYS A 77 -1.11 -0.62 16.10
CA LYS A 77 -0.73 -1.75 16.96
C LYS A 77 -0.78 -3.11 16.27
N THR A 78 -1.66 -3.26 15.29
CA THR A 78 -1.88 -4.50 14.51
C THR A 78 -1.37 -4.35 13.08
N ALA A 79 -1.23 -5.49 12.40
CA ALA A 79 -0.80 -5.52 11.01
C ALA A 79 -1.96 -5.19 10.06
N ASP A 80 -1.78 -4.18 9.21
CA ASP A 80 -2.73 -3.82 8.16
C ASP A 80 -2.35 -4.48 6.84
N ASN A 81 -3.35 -4.89 6.06
CA ASN A 81 -3.08 -5.33 4.70
C ASN A 81 -2.76 -4.14 3.82
N LEU A 82 -1.64 -4.22 3.10
CA LEU A 82 -1.23 -3.10 2.26
C LEU A 82 -2.06 -3.00 0.97
N ASN A 83 -2.61 -4.10 0.46
CA ASN A 83 -3.41 -4.15 -0.78
C ASN A 83 -2.71 -3.51 -2.01
N CYS A 84 -1.37 -3.45 -2.02
CA CYS A 84 -0.61 -2.60 -2.94
C CYS A 84 -0.06 -3.35 -4.16
N LYS A 85 -0.80 -4.28 -4.77
CA LYS A 85 -0.30 -5.09 -5.90
C LYS A 85 0.15 -4.23 -7.09
N LEU A 86 -0.67 -3.30 -7.53
CA LEU A 86 -0.26 -2.34 -8.57
C LEU A 86 0.76 -1.32 -8.07
N GLY A 87 0.74 -1.00 -6.77
CA GLY A 87 1.77 -0.19 -6.11
C GLY A 87 3.17 -0.80 -6.19
N ILE A 88 3.30 -2.13 -6.04
CA ILE A 88 4.56 -2.87 -6.24
C ILE A 88 5.06 -2.70 -7.68
N TYR A 89 4.16 -2.84 -8.67
CA TYR A 89 4.53 -2.66 -10.08
C TYR A 89 5.00 -1.24 -10.35
N TYR A 90 4.24 -0.23 -9.89
CA TYR A 90 4.63 1.17 -10.05
C TYR A 90 5.97 1.49 -9.38
N ALA A 91 6.17 1.07 -8.14
CA ALA A 91 7.40 1.34 -7.40
C ALA A 91 8.63 0.67 -8.03
N LEU A 92 8.49 -0.55 -8.56
CA LEU A 92 9.63 -1.33 -9.07
C LEU A 92 9.88 -1.19 -10.58
N CYS A 93 8.88 -0.77 -11.35
CA CYS A 93 9.01 -0.55 -12.80
C CYS A 93 9.05 0.95 -13.16
N GLY A 94 8.48 1.80 -12.32
CA GLY A 94 8.30 3.24 -12.56
C GLY A 94 7.39 3.56 -13.75
N LEU A 95 6.51 2.63 -14.11
CA LEU A 95 5.52 2.76 -15.18
C LEU A 95 4.10 2.74 -14.59
N LEU A 96 3.23 3.58 -15.14
CA LEU A 96 1.80 3.49 -14.85
C LEU A 96 1.25 2.12 -15.32
N PRO A 97 0.56 1.36 -14.46
CA PRO A 97 -0.05 0.10 -14.85
C PRO A 97 -1.08 0.30 -15.97
N THR A 98 -0.94 -0.44 -17.07
CA THR A 98 -1.93 -0.47 -18.17
C THR A 98 -2.96 -1.59 -18.00
N PHE A 99 -3.09 -2.09 -16.77
CA PHE A 99 -3.90 -3.24 -16.40
C PHE A 99 -4.48 -3.02 -15.00
N ASN A 100 -5.63 -3.65 -14.74
CA ASN A 100 -6.36 -3.50 -13.48
C ASN A 100 -5.81 -4.41 -12.38
N ASN A 101 -6.29 -4.21 -11.16
CA ASN A 101 -5.82 -4.93 -9.98
C ASN A 101 -6.19 -6.43 -10.02
N GLU A 102 -7.28 -6.76 -10.74
CA GLU A 102 -7.83 -8.10 -10.94
C GLU A 102 -7.01 -8.98 -11.89
N ILE A 103 -5.95 -8.46 -12.51
CA ILE A 103 -5.03 -9.25 -13.35
C ILE A 103 -4.60 -10.55 -12.65
N ALA A 104 -4.64 -11.68 -13.38
CA ALA A 104 -4.17 -12.96 -12.84
C ALA A 104 -2.72 -12.86 -12.35
N TRP A 105 -2.39 -13.53 -11.24
CA TRP A 105 -1.05 -13.45 -10.63
C TRP A 105 0.06 -13.87 -11.58
N GLU A 106 -0.15 -14.90 -12.40
CA GLU A 106 0.81 -15.33 -13.41
C GLU A 106 1.16 -14.19 -14.40
N LYS A 107 0.13 -13.58 -15.01
CA LYS A 107 0.29 -12.45 -15.95
C LYS A 107 0.90 -11.23 -15.27
N TYR A 108 0.54 -10.99 -14.01
CA TYR A 108 1.14 -9.94 -13.20
C TYR A 108 2.65 -10.15 -13.03
N PHE A 109 3.08 -11.36 -12.64
CA PHE A 109 4.50 -11.66 -12.46
C PHE A 109 5.28 -11.55 -13.76
N GLN A 110 4.71 -12.01 -14.88
CA GLN A 110 5.33 -11.86 -16.21
C GLN A 110 5.56 -10.38 -16.56
N LYS A 111 4.55 -9.52 -16.34
CA LYS A 111 4.66 -8.07 -16.57
C LYS A 111 5.66 -7.41 -15.62
N LEU A 112 5.56 -7.69 -14.32
CA LEU A 112 6.47 -7.17 -13.31
C LEU A 112 7.93 -7.53 -13.64
N HIS A 113 8.20 -8.78 -14.00
CA HIS A 113 9.53 -9.24 -14.39
C HIS A 113 10.04 -8.55 -15.66
N LYS A 114 9.19 -8.43 -16.69
CA LYS A 114 9.54 -7.79 -17.98
C LYS A 114 9.91 -6.31 -17.83
N ASP A 115 9.17 -5.58 -16.98
CA ASP A 115 9.26 -4.13 -16.88
C ASP A 115 10.09 -3.65 -15.68
N LEU A 116 10.66 -4.58 -14.91
CA LEU A 116 11.43 -4.32 -13.71
C LEU A 116 12.60 -3.37 -13.97
N GLY A 117 12.74 -2.32 -13.15
CA GLY A 117 13.88 -1.40 -13.22
C GLY A 117 13.89 -0.45 -14.42
N LYS A 118 12.82 -0.38 -15.22
CA LYS A 118 12.73 0.58 -16.35
C LYS A 118 12.83 2.03 -15.90
N ASN A 119 12.30 2.35 -14.72
CA ASN A 119 12.53 3.61 -14.02
C ASN A 119 12.60 3.33 -12.52
N THR A 120 13.74 3.65 -11.91
CA THR A 120 14.07 3.33 -10.52
C THR A 120 13.62 4.39 -9.52
N ASP A 121 13.18 5.56 -10.00
CA ASP A 121 13.02 6.79 -9.21
C ASP A 121 11.56 7.06 -8.87
N ARG A 122 10.71 6.03 -8.96
CA ARG A 122 9.29 6.08 -8.60
C ARG A 122 9.01 5.25 -7.36
N ASP A 123 7.96 5.58 -6.63
CA ASP A 123 7.58 4.85 -5.41
C ASP A 123 6.07 4.93 -5.19
N TYR A 124 5.56 4.13 -4.27
CA TYR A 124 4.17 4.09 -3.85
C TYR A 124 4.08 4.52 -2.38
N TYR A 125 3.30 5.56 -2.12
CA TYR A 125 3.31 6.24 -0.82
C TYR A 125 2.12 5.84 0.03
N PHE A 126 2.31 5.93 1.34
CA PHE A 126 1.29 5.72 2.34
C PHE A 126 1.17 6.97 3.20
N LEU A 127 -0.06 7.45 3.38
CA LEU A 127 -0.41 8.45 4.39
C LEU A 127 -1.08 7.72 5.55
N ILE A 128 -0.40 7.62 6.69
CA ILE A 128 -0.86 6.85 7.84
C ILE A 128 -1.45 7.79 8.88
N ILE A 129 -2.67 7.49 9.32
CA ILE A 129 -3.41 8.22 10.35
C ILE A 129 -3.73 7.27 11.49
N ASN A 130 -3.27 7.61 12.69
CA ASN A 130 -3.60 6.86 13.90
C ASN A 130 -5.02 7.19 14.38
N LYS A 131 -5.91 6.21 14.43
CA LYS A 131 -7.30 6.34 14.91
C LYS A 131 -7.38 6.73 16.39
N ASN A 132 -6.36 6.39 17.19
CA ASN A 132 -6.34 6.71 18.62
C ASN A 132 -5.82 8.13 18.89
N ASP A 133 -5.06 8.70 17.96
CA ASP A 133 -4.56 10.07 18.01
C ASP A 133 -4.54 10.63 16.58
N PRO A 134 -5.59 11.33 16.14
CA PRO A 134 -5.67 11.88 14.78
C PRO A 134 -4.58 12.91 14.44
N LYS A 135 -3.78 13.37 15.41
CA LYS A 135 -2.60 14.21 15.15
C LYS A 135 -1.32 13.38 14.93
N ASP A 136 -1.33 12.11 15.31
CA ASP A 136 -0.30 11.15 14.97
C ASP A 136 -0.48 10.68 13.52
N ILE A 137 0.12 11.47 12.63
CA ILE A 137 0.13 11.27 11.19
C ILE A 137 1.58 11.15 10.73
N PHE A 138 1.86 10.18 9.86
CA PHE A 138 3.17 10.04 9.27
C PHE A 138 3.07 9.46 7.87
N ILE A 139 4.16 9.60 7.12
CA ILE A 139 4.26 9.17 5.74
C ILE A 139 5.31 8.06 5.69
N ASN A 140 5.03 7.02 4.92
CA ASN A 140 6.04 6.06 4.51
C ASN A 140 5.87 5.77 3.01
N SER A 141 6.77 4.98 2.45
CA SER A 141 6.68 4.51 1.07
C SER A 141 7.01 3.03 0.98
N LEU A 142 6.63 2.39 -0.12
CA LEU A 142 6.84 0.96 -0.27
C LEU A 142 8.32 0.59 -0.25
N LYS A 143 9.19 1.40 -0.85
CA LYS A 143 10.66 1.23 -0.75
C LYS A 143 11.21 1.65 0.61
N GLY A 144 10.50 2.53 1.32
CA GLY A 144 10.88 3.11 2.62
C GLY A 144 10.53 2.27 3.85
N ILE A 145 9.56 1.35 3.74
CA ILE A 145 9.12 0.51 4.86
C ILE A 145 10.28 -0.32 5.43
N GLN A 146 10.41 -0.37 6.75
CA GLN A 146 11.46 -1.12 7.44
C GLN A 146 11.16 -2.63 7.46
N THR A 147 9.92 -3.00 7.76
CA THR A 147 9.47 -4.38 7.94
C THR A 147 8.16 -4.65 7.20
N LEU A 148 8.19 -5.67 6.33
CA LEU A 148 6.99 -6.23 5.69
C LEU A 148 6.72 -7.62 6.28
N GLN A 149 5.45 -7.87 6.59
CA GLN A 149 4.98 -9.15 7.12
C GLN A 149 4.32 -9.96 6.00
N PRO A 150 4.88 -11.11 5.60
CA PRO A 150 4.26 -11.95 4.59
C PRO A 150 2.85 -12.40 4.97
N ASN A 151 1.92 -12.44 4.01
CA ASN A 151 0.53 -12.83 4.23
C ASN A 151 -0.01 -13.68 3.08
N GLY A 152 -0.12 -15.00 3.30
CA GLY A 152 -0.69 -15.93 2.33
C GLY A 152 -2.22 -15.81 2.17
N ASN A 153 -2.93 -15.36 3.21
CA ASN A 153 -4.39 -15.23 3.19
C ASN A 153 -4.82 -14.01 2.37
N ASN A 154 -4.12 -12.88 2.51
CA ASN A 154 -4.39 -11.67 1.75
C ASN A 154 -3.07 -11.07 1.20
N LEU A 155 -2.76 -11.41 -0.05
CA LEU A 155 -1.60 -10.88 -0.76
C LEU A 155 -1.70 -9.34 -0.94
N PRO A 156 -0.58 -8.63 -1.14
CA PRO A 156 0.79 -9.15 -1.24
C PRO A 156 1.46 -9.38 0.13
N PHE A 157 1.18 -8.57 1.13
CA PHE A 157 1.74 -8.63 2.48
C PHE A 157 1.04 -7.61 3.39
N GLN A 158 1.36 -7.67 4.68
CA GLN A 158 0.90 -6.75 5.71
C GLN A 158 2.04 -5.89 6.25
N CYS A 159 1.67 -4.83 6.97
CA CYS A 159 2.58 -3.92 7.64
C CYS A 159 2.01 -3.56 9.02
N LYS A 160 2.83 -3.65 10.07
CA LYS A 160 2.53 -3.06 11.38
C LYS A 160 3.17 -1.68 11.44
N TRP A 161 2.36 -0.63 11.44
CA TRP A 161 2.86 0.73 11.27
C TRP A 161 3.67 1.29 12.44
N ASP A 162 3.46 0.81 13.67
CA ASP A 162 4.32 1.18 14.80
C ASP A 162 5.79 0.82 14.59
N ASN A 163 6.06 -0.25 13.83
CA ASN A 163 7.42 -0.69 13.49
C ASN A 163 7.97 0.01 12.23
N ASN A 164 7.19 0.92 11.63
CA ASN A 164 7.46 1.50 10.31
C ASN A 164 7.16 3.01 10.30
N ARG A 165 7.48 3.70 11.40
CA ARG A 165 7.30 5.16 11.53
C ARG A 165 8.37 5.95 10.79
N GLU A 166 9.57 5.37 10.69
CA GLU A 166 10.68 5.96 9.97
C GLU A 166 10.82 5.37 8.56
N ILE A 167 11.34 6.18 7.65
CA ILE A 167 11.66 5.75 6.29
C ILE A 167 13.11 5.29 6.26
N ILE A 168 13.31 4.05 5.83
CA ILE A 168 14.64 3.51 5.55
C ILE A 168 15.04 3.88 4.12
N GLN A 169 16.21 4.48 3.97
CA GLN A 169 16.80 4.69 2.65
C GLN A 169 17.45 3.39 2.17
N ARG A 170 17.09 2.97 0.97
CA ARG A 170 17.69 1.85 0.25
C ARG A 170 17.94 2.30 -1.18
N ASP A 171 18.95 1.75 -1.82
CA ASP A 171 19.05 1.83 -3.27
C ASP A 171 17.91 1.00 -3.91
N PHE A 172 17.84 1.08 -5.25
CA PHE A 172 16.81 0.36 -5.98
C PHE A 172 16.91 -1.15 -5.77
N ASP A 173 18.10 -1.72 -5.82
CA ASP A 173 18.29 -3.17 -5.69
C ASP A 173 17.95 -3.68 -4.28
N GLY A 174 18.33 -2.95 -3.24
CA GLY A 174 17.94 -3.24 -1.86
C GLY A 174 16.43 -3.17 -1.67
N SER A 175 15.77 -2.16 -2.24
CA SER A 175 14.31 -2.02 -2.20
C SER A 175 13.60 -3.15 -2.95
N LYS A 176 14.05 -3.44 -4.17
CA LYS A 176 13.56 -4.52 -5.02
C LYS A 176 13.66 -5.87 -4.31
N ASN A 177 14.84 -6.19 -3.78
CA ASN A 177 15.08 -7.45 -3.07
C ASN A 177 14.23 -7.55 -1.81
N PHE A 178 14.10 -6.47 -1.04
CA PHE A 178 13.24 -6.41 0.15
C PHE A 178 11.77 -6.71 -0.19
N ILE A 179 11.20 -5.99 -1.16
CA ILE A 179 9.78 -6.12 -1.55
C ILE A 179 9.51 -7.50 -2.16
N LEU A 180 10.32 -7.94 -3.12
CA LEU A 180 10.10 -9.20 -3.83
C LEU A 180 10.35 -10.42 -2.92
N SER A 181 11.29 -10.34 -1.97
CA SER A 181 11.49 -11.42 -1.00
C SER A 181 10.30 -11.55 -0.04
N ALA A 182 9.71 -10.43 0.39
CA ALA A 182 8.48 -10.46 1.19
C ALA A 182 7.31 -11.04 0.40
N LEU A 183 7.13 -10.61 -0.86
CA LEU A 183 6.10 -11.14 -1.75
C LEU A 183 6.27 -12.64 -2.02
N ALA A 184 7.50 -13.10 -2.27
CA ALA A 184 7.81 -14.52 -2.46
C ALA A 184 7.38 -15.35 -1.24
N LYS A 185 7.72 -14.89 -0.02
CA LYS A 185 7.27 -15.56 1.22
C LYS A 185 5.75 -15.63 1.32
N SER A 186 5.03 -14.56 0.95
CA SER A 186 3.56 -14.58 0.97
C SER A 186 2.97 -15.56 -0.04
N VAL A 187 3.55 -15.64 -1.24
CA VAL A 187 3.15 -16.61 -2.26
C VAL A 187 3.40 -18.04 -1.77
N THR A 188 4.55 -18.31 -1.12
CA THR A 188 4.83 -19.61 -0.49
C THR A 188 3.80 -19.96 0.58
N LEU A 189 3.46 -19.02 1.47
CA LEU A 189 2.42 -19.24 2.49
C LEU A 189 1.06 -19.61 1.87
N ARG A 190 0.69 -18.96 0.75
CA ARG A 190 -0.52 -19.30 0.01
C ARG A 190 -0.44 -20.69 -0.62
N ALA A 191 0.70 -21.04 -1.21
CA ALA A 191 0.91 -22.37 -1.81
C ALA A 191 0.87 -23.49 -0.76
N ASN A 192 1.35 -23.23 0.46
CA ASN A 192 1.31 -24.21 1.55
C ASN A 192 -0.13 -24.63 1.92
N ILE A 193 -1.12 -23.74 1.76
CA ILE A 193 -2.54 -24.09 1.97
C ILE A 193 -2.97 -25.14 0.93
N TYR A 194 -2.59 -24.95 -0.33
CA TYR A 194 -2.85 -25.93 -1.39
C TYR A 194 -2.17 -27.27 -1.10
N LEU A 195 -0.90 -27.24 -0.70
CA LEU A 195 -0.14 -28.46 -0.38
C LEU A 195 -0.75 -29.22 0.80
N ALA A 196 -1.10 -28.52 1.89
CA ALA A 196 -1.72 -29.13 3.06
C ALA A 196 -3.11 -29.72 2.73
N PHE A 197 -3.91 -29.02 1.92
CA PHE A 197 -5.22 -29.55 1.50
C PHE A 197 -5.06 -30.80 0.63
N LYS A 198 -4.13 -30.77 -0.34
CA LYS A 198 -3.83 -31.93 -1.19
C LYS A 198 -3.32 -33.14 -0.41
N GLU A 199 -2.55 -32.92 0.65
CA GLU A 199 -2.04 -33.99 1.52
C GLU A 199 -3.19 -34.72 2.26
N VAL A 200 -4.21 -33.98 2.71
CA VAL A 200 -5.33 -34.54 3.49
C VAL A 200 -6.49 -35.02 2.62
N PHE A 201 -6.78 -34.32 1.53
CA PHE A 201 -7.93 -34.51 0.64
C PHE A 201 -7.49 -34.78 -0.80
N GLY A 202 -6.47 -35.62 -0.96
CA GLY A 202 -5.83 -35.90 -2.24
C GLY A 202 -6.76 -36.47 -3.30
N GLU A 203 -7.83 -37.15 -2.88
CA GLU A 203 -8.85 -37.77 -3.74
C GLU A 203 -9.61 -36.76 -4.61
N PHE A 204 -9.56 -35.46 -4.30
CA PHE A 204 -10.17 -34.40 -5.11
C PHE A 204 -9.23 -33.84 -6.20
N PHE A 205 -8.03 -34.38 -6.35
CA PHE A 205 -7.02 -33.94 -7.34
C PHE A 205 -6.74 -34.97 -8.44
N GLU A 206 -7.61 -35.97 -8.60
CA GLU A 206 -7.58 -36.96 -9.68
C GLU A 206 -7.93 -36.38 -11.06
#